data_AF-A0A535UU56-F1
#
_entry.id   AF-A0A535UU56-F1
#
_cell.length_a   1.000
_cell.length_b   1.000
_cell.length_c   1.000
_cell.angle_alpha   90.00
_cell.angle_beta   90.00
_cell.angle_gamma   90.00
#
_symmetry.space_group_name_H-M   'P 1'
#
loop_
_entity.id
_entity.type
_entity.pdbx_description
1 polymer ?
#
loop_
_entity_poly.entity_id
_entity_poly.type
_entity_poly.pdbx_seq_one_letter_code
_entity_poly.pdbx_strand_id
1 'polypeptide(L)'
;MTHASTIDLVRTTVSVGEGGALRVGRPMHAGTLSLFPLYHAAPPVVVRPLYRRRAHRTSGRHRGGRGGLRARPRRRQPLQRAGAARRGGLHHGRGHDIGRLVAGLRPRRGQRGVVAAIAGEVVCVDLFGRGRTLRHLWPSLIGSYAADALIDPTAGLRPLGRADVLAWLAALAGAEATVHPAPGLGDTVALTGVRVAATALVHGGSVVHVTAFPVVS
;
A
#
# COMPACT_ATOMS: atom_id res chain seq x y z
N MET A 1 -15.90 5.99 -12.39
CA MET A 1 -16.42 5.67 -11.04
C MET A 1 -16.70 6.98 -10.31
N THR A 2 -17.64 6.98 -9.38
CA THR A 2 -17.85 8.12 -8.48
C THR A 2 -16.79 8.11 -7.37
N HIS A 3 -16.54 9.25 -6.73
CA HIS A 3 -15.60 9.32 -5.59
C HIS A 3 -16.02 8.39 -4.45
N ALA A 4 -17.33 8.34 -4.15
CA ALA A 4 -17.90 7.41 -3.16
C ALA A 4 -17.57 5.94 -3.50
N SER A 5 -17.80 5.52 -4.75
CA SER A 5 -17.48 4.16 -5.21
C SER A 5 -15.99 3.83 -5.13
N THR A 6 -15.11 4.81 -5.37
CA THR A 6 -13.64 4.64 -5.23
C THR A 6 -13.23 4.48 -3.77
N ILE A 7 -13.82 5.27 -2.86
CA ILE A 7 -13.60 5.13 -1.41
C ILE A 7 -14.08 3.77 -0.91
N ASP A 8 -15.29 3.36 -1.28
CA ASP A 8 -15.88 2.08 -0.87
C ASP A 8 -15.00 0.91 -1.31
N LEU A 9 -14.51 0.94 -2.56
CA LEU A 9 -13.56 -0.05 -3.08
C LEU A 9 -12.29 -0.15 -2.22
N VAL A 10 -11.71 0.99 -1.81
CA VAL A 10 -10.52 1.01 -0.96
C VAL A 10 -10.85 0.50 0.44
N ARG A 11 -11.98 0.92 1.04
CA ARG A 11 -12.41 0.45 2.36
C ARG A 11 -12.61 -1.06 2.38
N THR A 12 -13.39 -1.61 1.45
CA THR A 12 -13.60 -3.06 1.33
C THR A 12 -12.27 -3.81 1.19
N THR A 13 -11.28 -3.23 0.50
CA THR A 13 -9.95 -3.83 0.33
C THR A 13 -9.17 -3.91 1.66
N VAL A 14 -9.30 -2.92 2.54
CA VAL A 14 -8.57 -2.90 3.82
C VAL A 14 -9.37 -3.48 5.00
N SER A 15 -10.67 -3.71 4.83
CA SER A 15 -11.55 -4.25 5.89
C SER A 15 -11.18 -5.67 6.32
N VAL A 16 -11.08 -5.86 7.63
CA VAL A 16 -10.93 -7.15 8.32
C VAL A 16 -12.25 -7.53 9.02
N GLY A 17 -12.38 -8.79 9.45
CA GLY A 17 -13.53 -9.27 10.22
C GLY A 17 -14.56 -10.03 9.38
N GLU A 18 -15.76 -10.20 9.91
CA GLU A 18 -16.87 -10.87 9.22
C GLU A 18 -17.30 -10.07 7.98
N GLY A 19 -17.31 -10.71 6.81
CA GLY A 19 -17.53 -10.03 5.52
C GLY A 19 -16.36 -9.16 5.02
N GLY A 20 -15.30 -8.97 5.82
CA GLY A 20 -14.11 -8.25 5.42
C GLY A 20 -13.28 -9.01 4.38
N ALA A 21 -12.74 -8.31 3.39
CA ALA A 21 -11.96 -8.95 2.33
C ALA A 21 -10.58 -9.41 2.84
N LEU A 22 -10.06 -8.84 3.93
CA LEU A 22 -8.69 -9.03 4.37
C LEU A 22 -8.55 -10.07 5.48
N ARG A 23 -7.66 -11.05 5.29
CA ARG A 23 -7.31 -12.07 6.29
C ARG A 23 -5.83 -11.97 6.66
N VAL A 24 -5.56 -12.03 7.97
CA VAL A 24 -4.20 -12.05 8.53
C VAL A 24 -3.76 -13.50 8.76
N GLY A 25 -2.64 -13.90 8.16
CA GLY A 25 -2.05 -15.23 8.33
C GLY A 25 -1.11 -15.34 9.52
N ARG A 26 -0.57 -16.54 9.73
CA ARG A 26 0.45 -16.80 10.76
C ARG A 26 1.70 -15.96 10.49
N PRO A 27 2.22 -15.19 11.46
CA PRO A 27 3.38 -14.34 11.27
C PRO A 27 4.65 -15.14 10.95
N MET A 28 5.63 -14.45 10.36
CA MET A 28 7.01 -14.88 10.19
C MET A 28 7.88 -13.94 11.01
N HIS A 29 8.84 -14.47 11.76
CA HIS A 29 9.69 -13.68 12.66
C HIS A 29 11.17 -13.81 12.25
N ALA A 30 11.90 -12.71 12.39
CA ALA A 30 13.34 -12.63 12.18
C ALA A 30 13.91 -11.52 13.08
N GLY A 31 14.54 -11.89 14.20
CA GLY A 31 14.94 -10.91 15.23
C GLY A 31 13.73 -10.13 15.75
N THR A 32 13.81 -8.80 15.74
CA THR A 32 12.70 -7.89 16.09
C THR A 32 11.67 -7.71 14.98
N LEU A 33 11.96 -8.17 13.75
CA LEU A 33 11.06 -8.05 12.61
C LEU A 33 10.00 -9.15 12.65
N SER A 34 8.74 -8.74 12.61
CA SER A 34 7.57 -9.61 12.47
C SER A 34 6.80 -9.23 11.20
N LEU A 35 6.58 -10.20 10.32
CA LEU A 35 5.83 -10.03 9.08
C LEU A 35 4.54 -10.84 9.15
N PHE A 36 3.39 -10.18 9.11
CA PHE A 36 2.08 -10.83 9.08
C PHE A 36 1.58 -10.89 7.64
N PRO A 37 1.51 -12.07 7.01
CA PRO A 37 1.03 -12.19 5.63
C PRO A 37 -0.45 -11.79 5.53
N LEU A 38 -0.77 -10.97 4.54
CA LEU A 38 -2.15 -10.57 4.23
C LEU A 38 -2.66 -11.27 2.98
N TYR A 39 -3.91 -11.74 3.07
CA TYR A 39 -4.62 -12.42 1.99
C TYR A 39 -5.94 -11.72 1.75
N HIS A 40 -6.36 -11.66 0.49
CA HIS A 40 -7.76 -11.38 0.21
C HIS A 40 -8.55 -12.69 0.21
N ALA A 41 -9.69 -12.71 0.91
CA ALA A 41 -10.75 -13.68 0.62
C ALA A 41 -11.09 -13.58 -0.88
N ALA A 42 -11.46 -14.69 -1.51
CA ALA A 42 -11.80 -14.70 -2.93
C ALA A 42 -12.76 -13.54 -3.25
N PRO A 43 -12.55 -12.83 -4.38
CA PRO A 43 -13.11 -11.49 -4.56
C PRO A 43 -14.64 -11.50 -4.43
N PRO A 44 -15.24 -10.52 -3.74
CA PRO A 44 -16.66 -10.24 -3.93
C PRO A 44 -16.87 -9.83 -5.40
N VAL A 45 -18.00 -10.28 -5.95
CA VAL A 45 -18.43 -10.17 -7.35
C VAL A 45 -18.07 -8.81 -7.96
N VAL A 46 -17.33 -8.83 -9.08
CA VAL A 46 -17.10 -7.63 -9.89
C VAL A 46 -18.41 -7.30 -10.61
N VAL A 47 -19.11 -6.24 -10.18
CA VAL A 47 -20.20 -5.65 -10.95
C VAL A 47 -19.57 -4.90 -12.13
N ARG A 48 -19.54 -5.53 -13.31
CA ARG A 48 -19.14 -4.86 -14.56
C ARG A 48 -20.29 -3.95 -15.01
N PRO A 49 -20.09 -2.63 -15.15
CA PRO A 49 -21.07 -1.81 -15.84
C PRO A 49 -21.07 -2.23 -17.32
N LEU A 50 -22.24 -2.66 -17.82
CA LEU A 50 -22.49 -2.82 -19.25
C LEU A 50 -22.45 -1.43 -19.90
N TYR A 51 -21.28 -1.00 -20.38
CA TYR A 51 -21.22 0.17 -21.25
C TYR A 51 -21.77 -0.24 -22.63
N ARG A 52 -23.00 0.18 -22.95
CA ARG A 52 -23.51 0.17 -24.33
C ARG A 52 -22.92 1.38 -25.04
N ARG A 53 -22.02 1.13 -26.00
CA ARG A 53 -21.49 2.15 -26.90
C ARG A 53 -22.59 2.52 -27.91
N ARG A 54 -23.23 3.69 -27.77
CA ARG A 54 -23.91 4.34 -28.91
C ARG A 54 -22.88 5.21 -29.62
N ALA A 55 -22.63 4.90 -30.88
CA ALA A 55 -21.83 5.73 -31.76
C ALA A 55 -22.65 6.97 -32.14
N HIS A 56 -22.17 8.16 -31.79
CA HIS A 56 -22.54 9.39 -32.49
C HIS A 56 -21.28 9.89 -33.21
N ARG A 57 -21.35 9.85 -34.54
CA ARG A 57 -20.53 10.68 -35.42
C ARG A 57 -21.20 12.05 -35.48
N THR A 58 -20.46 13.11 -35.17
CA THR A 58 -20.65 14.42 -35.80
C THR A 58 -19.30 15.09 -36.00
N SER A 59 -19.12 15.54 -37.24
CA SER A 59 -18.02 16.34 -37.77
C SER A 59 -18.13 17.80 -37.33
N GLY A 60 -16.99 18.47 -37.15
CA GLY A 60 -16.94 19.93 -37.05
C GLY A 60 -15.54 20.47 -36.76
N ARG A 61 -14.89 21.06 -37.78
CA ARG A 61 -13.67 21.89 -37.67
C ARG A 61 -13.97 23.18 -36.88
N HIS A 62 -13.03 23.69 -36.06
CA HIS A 62 -12.33 24.95 -36.35
C HIS A 62 -11.19 25.31 -35.36
N ARG A 63 -10.35 26.22 -35.87
CA ARG A 63 -9.02 26.72 -35.43
C ARG A 63 -8.98 27.55 -34.14
N GLY A 64 -7.80 27.51 -33.51
CA GLY A 64 -6.97 28.71 -33.25
C GLY A 64 -7.07 29.39 -31.87
N GLY A 65 -5.94 29.52 -31.17
CA GLY A 65 -5.81 30.40 -30.01
C GLY A 65 -4.49 30.21 -29.24
N ARG A 66 -3.50 31.08 -29.51
CA ARG A 66 -2.23 31.22 -28.77
C ARG A 66 -2.48 31.90 -27.42
N GLY A 67 -1.76 31.50 -26.36
CA GLY A 67 -1.54 32.37 -25.20
C GLY A 67 -1.24 31.66 -23.87
N GLY A 68 -0.10 31.98 -23.27
CA GLY A 68 0.05 31.99 -21.80
C GLY A 68 0.84 30.87 -21.14
N LEU A 69 2.17 30.87 -21.32
CA LEU A 69 3.09 30.25 -20.36
C LEU A 69 2.99 30.97 -19.02
N ARG A 70 2.31 30.38 -18.04
CA ARG A 70 2.47 30.73 -16.61
C ARG A 70 3.20 29.59 -15.91
N ALA A 71 4.42 29.87 -15.49
CA ALA A 71 5.22 29.00 -14.63
C ALA A 71 4.44 28.71 -13.34
N ARG A 72 4.09 27.45 -13.11
CA ARG A 72 3.54 26.96 -11.84
C ARG A 72 4.66 26.33 -11.02
N PRO A 73 4.69 26.55 -9.70
CA PRO A 73 5.76 26.07 -8.84
C PRO A 73 5.76 24.54 -8.79
N ARG A 74 6.94 23.93 -8.96
CA ARG A 74 7.17 22.49 -8.78
C ARG A 74 6.88 22.12 -7.32
N ARG A 75 5.62 21.77 -7.01
CA ARG A 75 5.30 21.06 -5.78
C ARG A 75 5.91 19.66 -5.90
N ARG A 76 6.91 19.41 -5.06
CA ARG A 76 7.54 18.10 -4.86
C ARG A 76 6.42 17.10 -4.56
N GLN A 77 6.14 16.20 -5.50
CA GLN A 77 5.36 15.00 -5.22
C GLN A 77 6.17 14.15 -4.25
N PRO A 78 5.59 13.64 -3.16
CA PRO A 78 6.19 12.53 -2.44
C PRO A 78 6.15 11.34 -3.40
N LEU A 79 7.26 11.14 -4.12
CA LEU A 79 7.54 9.87 -4.74
C LEU A 79 7.41 8.83 -3.65
N GLN A 80 6.36 8.05 -3.79
CA GLN A 80 6.14 6.71 -3.31
C GLN A 80 7.42 6.10 -2.73
N ARG A 81 7.37 5.57 -1.50
CA ARG A 81 8.43 4.71 -0.93
C ARG A 81 8.53 3.37 -1.67
N ALA A 82 8.27 3.33 -2.97
CA ALA A 82 8.70 2.30 -3.88
C ALA A 82 10.16 2.61 -4.26
N GLY A 83 11.09 2.18 -3.41
CA GLY A 83 12.46 1.85 -3.81
C GLY A 83 13.27 2.95 -4.49
N ALA A 84 13.45 4.11 -3.85
CA ALA A 84 14.63 4.93 -4.10
C ALA A 84 15.74 4.49 -3.13
N ALA A 85 16.35 3.33 -3.41
CA ALA A 85 17.64 3.01 -2.83
C ALA A 85 18.61 4.13 -3.22
N ARG A 86 18.90 5.03 -2.29
CA ARG A 86 20.02 5.97 -2.42
C ARG A 86 21.29 5.12 -2.50
N ARG A 87 21.77 4.88 -3.72
CA ARG A 87 23.14 4.40 -3.95
C ARG A 87 24.09 5.55 -3.62
N GLY A 88 24.60 5.54 -2.40
CA GLY A 88 25.62 6.47 -1.96
C GLY A 88 26.32 5.92 -0.73
N GLY A 89 27.53 5.37 -0.95
CA GLY A 89 28.61 5.31 0.03
C GLY A 89 28.41 4.53 1.34
N LEU A 90 29.15 3.43 1.46
CA LEU A 90 29.60 2.78 2.70
C LEU A 90 28.56 1.94 3.48
N HIS A 91 28.76 0.62 3.43
CA HIS A 91 28.85 -0.34 4.55
C HIS A 91 28.65 -1.76 3.97
N HIS A 92 29.73 -2.42 3.53
CA HIS A 92 29.67 -3.82 3.07
C HIS A 92 29.01 -4.75 4.10
N GLY A 93 29.05 -4.41 5.39
CA GLY A 93 28.39 -5.15 6.48
C GLY A 93 26.86 -5.05 6.51
N ARG A 94 26.27 -3.87 6.25
CA ARG A 94 24.81 -3.69 6.37
C ARG A 94 24.03 -4.53 5.35
N GLY A 95 24.54 -4.65 4.12
CA GLY A 95 23.92 -5.49 3.10
C GLY A 95 23.92 -6.98 3.48
N HIS A 96 25.02 -7.45 4.07
CA HIS A 96 25.16 -8.81 4.57
C HIS A 96 24.19 -9.08 5.74
N ASP A 97 24.09 -8.16 6.71
CA ASP A 97 23.21 -8.32 7.87
C ASP A 97 21.73 -8.30 7.48
N ILE A 98 21.33 -7.42 6.54
CA ILE A 98 20.00 -7.43 5.94
C ILE A 98 19.73 -8.78 5.27
N GLY A 99 20.66 -9.25 4.43
CA GLY A 99 20.54 -10.51 3.71
C GLY A 99 20.38 -11.70 4.67
N ARG A 100 21.15 -11.72 5.76
CA ARG A 100 21.08 -12.73 6.81
C ARG A 100 19.76 -12.66 7.56
N LEU A 101 19.28 -11.47 7.92
CA LEU A 101 18.04 -11.29 8.67
C LEU A 101 16.82 -11.78 7.87
N VAL A 102 16.78 -11.51 6.57
CA VAL A 102 15.65 -11.89 5.70
C VAL A 102 15.84 -13.25 5.01
N ALA A 103 16.92 -13.96 5.33
CA ALA A 103 17.16 -15.30 4.82
C ALA A 103 15.97 -16.22 5.15
N GLY A 104 15.46 -16.91 4.15
CA GLY A 104 14.29 -17.79 4.32
C GLY A 104 12.92 -17.09 4.38
N LEU A 105 12.83 -15.77 4.51
CA LEU A 105 11.54 -15.06 4.43
C LEU A 105 11.04 -15.08 2.99
N ARG A 106 9.95 -15.80 2.74
CA ARG A 106 9.35 -15.97 1.41
C ARG A 106 7.86 -15.63 1.43
N PRO A 107 7.33 -15.03 0.36
CA PRO A 107 5.91 -14.77 0.28
C PRO A 107 5.16 -16.10 0.13
N ARG A 108 4.04 -16.26 0.84
CA ARG A 108 3.23 -17.48 0.80
C ARG A 108 2.29 -17.50 -0.39
N ARG A 109 1.84 -18.70 -0.79
CA ARG A 109 0.84 -18.86 -1.85
C ARG A 109 -0.42 -18.08 -1.52
N GLY A 110 -0.88 -17.26 -2.47
CA GLY A 110 -2.07 -16.42 -2.30
C GLY A 110 -1.85 -15.13 -1.52
N GLN A 111 -0.66 -14.90 -0.95
CA GLN A 111 -0.36 -13.66 -0.25
C GLN A 111 -0.43 -12.47 -1.21
N ARG A 112 -1.05 -11.39 -0.74
CA ARG A 112 -1.23 -10.13 -1.48
C ARG A 112 -0.69 -8.92 -0.74
N GLY A 113 -0.40 -9.05 0.55
CA GLY A 113 0.26 -7.99 1.29
C GLY A 113 0.98 -8.50 2.54
N VAL A 114 1.44 -7.56 3.34
CA VAL A 114 2.14 -7.81 4.57
C VAL A 114 1.91 -6.64 5.53
N VAL A 115 1.72 -6.95 6.82
CA VAL A 115 1.97 -6.00 7.91
C VAL A 115 3.38 -6.26 8.40
N ALA A 116 4.23 -5.24 8.38
CA ALA A 116 5.55 -5.26 8.98
C ALA A 116 5.48 -4.61 10.35
N ALA A 117 6.02 -5.30 11.34
CA ALA A 117 6.18 -4.80 12.68
C ALA A 117 7.62 -4.97 13.14
N ILE A 118 8.13 -3.99 13.88
CA ILE A 118 9.47 -3.99 14.45
C ILE A 118 9.30 -3.82 15.95
N ALA A 119 9.84 -4.77 16.71
CA ALA A 119 9.88 -4.70 18.16
C ALA A 119 8.48 -4.42 18.76
N GLY A 120 7.48 -5.18 18.31
CA GLY A 120 6.12 -5.08 18.82
C GLY A 120 5.25 -4.00 18.20
N GLU A 121 5.79 -3.12 17.34
CA GLU A 121 5.03 -2.00 16.77
C GLU A 121 4.85 -2.13 15.27
N VAL A 122 3.63 -1.85 14.77
CA VAL A 122 3.36 -1.83 13.32
C VAL A 122 4.08 -0.63 12.70
N VAL A 123 5.00 -0.90 11.78
CA VAL A 123 5.76 0.14 11.07
C VAL A 123 5.24 0.40 9.67
N CYS A 124 4.65 -0.61 9.04
CA CYS A 124 4.12 -0.47 7.69
C CYS A 124 3.10 -1.57 7.36
N VAL A 125 2.15 -1.24 6.48
CA VAL A 125 1.30 -2.20 5.78
C VAL A 125 1.42 -1.96 4.29
N ASP A 126 1.69 -3.02 3.53
CA ASP A 126 1.68 -2.97 2.07
C ASP A 126 0.73 -4.03 1.51
N LEU A 127 -0.24 -3.60 0.70
CA LEU A 127 -1.22 -4.45 0.03
C LEU A 127 -1.18 -4.23 -1.48
N PHE A 128 -1.12 -5.31 -2.25
CA PHE A 128 -1.07 -5.26 -3.71
C PHE A 128 -2.31 -5.89 -4.33
N GLY A 129 -2.85 -5.26 -5.38
CA GLY A 129 -3.98 -5.78 -6.14
C GLY A 129 -3.72 -7.16 -6.76
N ARG A 130 -2.45 -7.54 -6.92
CA ARG A 130 -2.05 -8.85 -7.47
C ARG A 130 -0.90 -9.44 -6.66
N GLY A 131 -1.04 -10.70 -6.24
CA GLY A 131 0.03 -11.42 -5.52
C GLY A 131 1.32 -11.58 -6.33
N ARG A 132 1.26 -11.52 -7.68
CA ARG A 132 2.46 -11.50 -8.52
C ARG A 132 3.30 -10.23 -8.33
N THR A 133 2.65 -9.09 -8.09
CA THR A 133 3.32 -7.82 -7.81
C THR A 133 4.04 -7.89 -6.49
N LEU A 134 3.39 -8.39 -5.43
CA LEU A 134 4.04 -8.65 -4.15
C LEU A 134 5.28 -9.54 -4.31
N ARG A 135 5.16 -10.68 -5.02
CA ARG A 135 6.30 -11.59 -5.21
C ARG A 135 7.47 -10.94 -5.92
N HIS A 136 7.20 -10.11 -6.93
CA HIS A 136 8.23 -9.39 -7.66
C HIS A 136 8.94 -8.35 -6.76
N LEU A 137 8.20 -7.65 -5.92
CA LEU A 137 8.72 -6.60 -5.03
C LEU A 137 9.24 -7.14 -3.69
N TRP A 138 8.99 -8.42 -3.38
CA TRP A 138 9.28 -9.02 -2.08
C TRP A 138 10.73 -8.82 -1.61
N PRO A 139 11.78 -9.04 -2.44
CA PRO A 139 13.16 -8.89 -1.98
C PRO A 139 13.48 -7.46 -1.53
N SER A 140 13.07 -6.44 -2.29
CA SER A 140 13.26 -5.04 -1.92
C SER A 140 12.41 -4.64 -0.72
N LEU A 141 11.18 -5.18 -0.62
CA LEU A 141 10.23 -4.84 0.43
C LEU A 141 10.72 -5.29 1.80
N ILE A 142 11.05 -6.58 1.94
CA ILE A 142 11.58 -7.12 3.20
C ILE A 142 12.96 -6.53 3.54
N GLY A 143 13.76 -6.20 2.52
CA GLY A 143 15.05 -5.55 2.70
C GLY A 143 14.91 -4.16 3.34
N SER A 144 13.87 -3.41 2.96
CA SER A 144 13.56 -2.12 3.60
C SER A 144 13.18 -2.30 5.07
N TYR A 145 12.27 -3.24 5.38
CA TYR A 145 11.88 -3.48 6.77
C TYR A 145 13.03 -4.00 7.63
N ALA A 146 13.89 -4.84 7.06
CA ALA A 146 15.08 -5.34 7.73
C ALA A 146 16.10 -4.23 8.00
N ALA A 147 16.28 -3.31 7.04
CA ALA A 147 17.12 -2.14 7.27
C ALA A 147 16.62 -1.32 8.46
N ASP A 148 15.30 -1.10 8.56
CA ASP A 148 14.69 -0.39 9.69
C ASP A 148 14.83 -1.17 11.00
N ALA A 149 14.65 -2.50 10.98
CA ALA A 149 14.74 -3.37 12.15
C ALA A 149 16.16 -3.44 12.75
N LEU A 150 17.19 -3.18 11.94
CA LEU A 150 18.59 -3.16 12.37
C LEU A 150 19.02 -1.81 12.96
N ILE A 151 18.19 -0.76 12.92
CA ILE A 151 18.51 0.55 13.49
C ILE A 151 18.42 0.53 15.02
N ASP A 152 17.39 -0.10 15.59
CA ASP A 152 17.22 -0.28 17.03
C ASP A 152 16.69 -1.70 17.35
N PRO A 153 17.58 -2.67 17.64
CA PRO A 153 17.20 -4.04 17.91
C PRO A 153 16.63 -4.27 19.32
N THR A 154 16.49 -3.22 20.15
CA THR A 154 16.20 -3.34 21.60
C THR A 154 14.93 -2.65 22.08
N ALA A 155 14.24 -1.88 21.22
CA ALA A 155 13.00 -1.21 21.60
C ALA A 155 11.90 -2.19 22.04
N GLY A 156 11.25 -1.90 23.18
CA GLY A 156 10.00 -2.49 23.71
C GLY A 156 9.60 -3.91 23.24
N LEU A 157 10.05 -4.95 23.94
CA LEU A 157 9.66 -6.36 23.68
C LEU A 157 8.21 -6.69 24.08
N ARG A 158 7.21 -5.93 23.64
CA ARG A 158 5.82 -6.39 23.69
C ARG A 158 5.55 -7.25 22.45
N PRO A 159 5.20 -8.54 22.58
CA PRO A 159 4.83 -9.33 21.42
C PRO A 159 3.57 -8.73 20.76
N LEU A 160 3.70 -8.29 19.49
CA LEU A 160 2.55 -7.90 18.68
C LEU A 160 1.78 -9.17 18.29
N GLY A 161 0.55 -9.30 18.77
CA GLY A 161 -0.33 -10.40 18.45
C GLY A 161 -1.12 -10.17 17.17
N ARG A 162 -1.74 -11.24 16.67
CA ARG A 162 -2.72 -11.14 15.56
C ARG A 162 -3.89 -10.22 15.91
N ALA A 163 -4.31 -10.18 17.17
CA ALA A 163 -5.39 -9.30 17.63
C ALA A 163 -5.01 -7.82 17.52
N ASP A 164 -3.79 -7.45 17.91
CA ASP A 164 -3.28 -6.09 17.77
C ASP A 164 -3.23 -5.66 16.28
N VAL A 165 -2.77 -6.56 15.40
CA VAL A 165 -2.77 -6.32 13.94
C VAL A 165 -4.18 -6.12 13.39
N LEU A 166 -5.15 -6.93 13.83
CA LEU A 166 -6.55 -6.78 13.41
C LEU A 166 -7.13 -5.45 13.89
N ALA A 167 -6.84 -5.04 15.12
CA ALA A 167 -7.28 -3.74 15.64
C ALA A 167 -6.66 -2.57 14.85
N TRP A 168 -5.38 -2.68 14.49
CA TRP A 168 -4.70 -1.67 13.67
C TRP A 168 -5.34 -1.55 12.28
N LEU A 169 -5.61 -2.69 11.61
CA LEU A 169 -6.27 -2.72 10.31
C LEU A 169 -7.72 -2.22 10.37
N ALA A 170 -8.44 -2.48 11.47
CA ALA A 170 -9.78 -1.94 11.70
C ALA A 170 -9.75 -0.41 11.83
N ALA A 171 -8.77 0.14 12.57
CA ALA A 171 -8.57 1.58 12.67
C ALA A 171 -8.27 2.22 11.30
N LEU A 172 -7.45 1.55 10.47
CA LEU A 172 -7.20 1.98 9.09
C LEU A 172 -8.49 1.96 8.24
N ALA A 173 -9.28 0.90 8.34
CA ALA A 173 -10.52 0.76 7.59
C ALA A 173 -11.60 1.78 7.99
N GLY A 174 -11.54 2.28 9.24
CA GLY A 174 -12.42 3.33 9.77
C GLY A 174 -11.92 4.77 9.58
N ALA A 175 -10.70 4.97 9.07
CA ALA A 175 -10.10 6.29 8.88
C ALA A 175 -10.90 7.18 7.91
N GLU A 176 -10.78 8.50 8.02
CA GLU A 176 -11.37 9.44 7.06
C GLU A 176 -10.76 9.24 5.68
N ALA A 177 -11.56 9.32 4.62
CA ALA A 177 -11.12 9.04 3.26
C ALA A 177 -11.35 10.22 2.32
N THR A 178 -10.33 10.57 1.55
CA THR A 178 -10.41 11.60 0.50
C THR A 178 -9.87 11.05 -0.81
N VAL A 179 -10.39 11.54 -1.94
CA VAL A 179 -9.99 11.10 -3.28
C VAL A 179 -9.30 12.25 -4.01
N HIS A 180 -8.17 11.93 -4.63
CA HIS A 180 -7.36 12.84 -5.43
C HIS A 180 -7.19 12.27 -6.84
N PRO A 181 -8.00 12.72 -7.81
CA PRO A 181 -7.92 12.23 -9.19
C PRO A 181 -6.61 12.66 -9.87
N ALA A 182 -5.99 11.73 -10.61
CA ALA A 182 -4.83 12.02 -11.45
C ALA A 182 -5.10 11.52 -12.89
N PRO A 183 -5.40 12.44 -13.84
CA PRO A 183 -5.70 12.06 -15.22
C PRO A 183 -4.62 11.14 -15.82
N GLY A 184 -5.05 9.99 -16.33
CA GLY A 184 -4.17 8.97 -16.95
C GLY A 184 -3.40 8.08 -15.97
N LEU A 185 -3.37 8.41 -14.67
CA LEU A 185 -2.60 7.69 -13.65
C LEU A 185 -3.48 6.92 -12.64
N GLY A 186 -4.79 7.18 -12.64
CA GLY A 186 -5.74 6.62 -11.68
C GLY A 186 -6.10 7.62 -10.58
N ASP A 187 -6.83 7.14 -9.58
CA ASP A 187 -7.21 7.92 -8.41
C ASP A 187 -6.30 7.55 -7.24
N THR A 188 -5.87 8.55 -6.47
CA THR A 188 -5.25 8.30 -5.16
C THR A 188 -6.29 8.50 -4.08
N VAL A 189 -6.49 7.51 -3.22
CA VAL A 189 -7.29 7.65 -2.01
C VAL A 189 -6.36 7.80 -0.82
N ALA A 190 -6.49 8.89 -0.08
CA ALA A 190 -5.81 9.07 1.20
C ALA A 190 -6.76 8.65 2.33
N LEU A 191 -6.25 7.81 3.23
CA LEU A 191 -6.93 7.43 4.48
C LEU A 191 -6.18 8.09 5.64
N THR A 192 -6.87 8.87 6.47
CA THR A 192 -6.28 9.59 7.60
C THR A 192 -7.07 9.30 8.87
N GLY A 193 -6.41 8.70 9.86
CA GLY A 193 -6.95 8.46 11.19
C GLY A 193 -6.01 8.99 12.26
N VAL A 194 -6.42 8.87 13.52
CA VAL A 194 -5.67 9.43 14.66
C VAL A 194 -4.24 8.88 14.77
N ARG A 195 -4.05 7.58 14.51
CA ARG A 195 -2.75 6.89 14.65
C ARG A 195 -2.28 6.21 13.37
N VAL A 196 -3.01 6.37 12.27
CA VAL A 196 -2.78 5.64 11.03
C VAL A 196 -3.01 6.55 9.84
N ALA A 197 -2.17 6.41 8.82
CA ALA A 197 -2.37 7.03 7.53
C ALA A 197 -2.07 6.04 6.42
N ALA A 198 -2.76 6.17 5.30
CA ALA A 198 -2.48 5.37 4.12
C ALA A 198 -2.73 6.13 2.83
N THR A 199 -2.09 5.64 1.77
CA THR A 199 -2.42 6.02 0.40
C THR A 199 -2.73 4.76 -0.40
N ALA A 200 -3.80 4.80 -1.17
CA ALA A 200 -4.20 3.73 -2.08
C ALA A 200 -4.22 4.26 -3.52
N LEU A 201 -3.55 3.55 -4.42
CA LEU A 201 -3.63 3.79 -5.85
C LEU A 201 -4.75 2.94 -6.43
N VAL A 202 -5.73 3.59 -7.06
CA VAL A 202 -6.86 2.94 -7.75
C VAL A 202 -6.75 3.19 -9.25
N HIS A 203 -6.79 2.14 -10.05
CA HIS A 203 -6.73 2.25 -11.51
C HIS A 203 -7.64 1.24 -12.17
N GLY A 204 -8.43 1.68 -13.15
CA GLY A 204 -9.35 0.80 -13.89
C GLY A 204 -10.39 0.10 -13.02
N GLY A 205 -10.83 0.74 -11.93
CA GLY A 205 -11.79 0.16 -10.98
C GLY A 205 -11.22 -0.95 -10.11
N SER A 206 -9.91 -0.94 -9.85
CA SER A 206 -9.26 -1.88 -8.93
C SER A 206 -8.18 -1.19 -8.12
N VAL A 207 -8.02 -1.60 -6.87
CA VAL A 207 -6.88 -1.16 -6.04
C VAL A 207 -5.61 -1.81 -6.59
N VAL A 208 -4.62 -1.00 -6.92
CA VAL A 208 -3.31 -1.42 -7.42
C VAL A 208 -2.38 -1.68 -6.25
N HIS A 209 -2.30 -0.73 -5.31
CA HIS A 209 -1.45 -0.81 -4.12
C HIS A 209 -2.04 0.06 -3.01
N VAL A 210 -1.92 -0.38 -1.77
CA VAL A 210 -2.15 0.41 -0.56
C VAL A 210 -0.88 0.34 0.26
N THR A 211 -0.40 1.50 0.70
CA THR A 211 0.66 1.59 1.72
C THR A 211 0.15 2.38 2.90
N ALA A 212 0.34 1.85 4.10
CA ALA A 212 -0.10 2.47 5.34
C ALA A 212 1.01 2.46 6.39
N PHE A 213 0.99 3.44 7.28
CA PHE A 213 2.02 3.66 8.29
C PHE A 213 1.42 4.27 9.55
N PRO A 214 2.06 4.07 10.73
CA PRO A 214 1.68 4.78 11.93
C PRO A 214 1.90 6.29 11.76
N VAL A 215 1.00 7.08 12.34
CA VAL A 215 1.19 8.53 12.47
C VAL A 215 1.65 8.79 13.90
N VAL A 216 2.82 9.40 14.04
CA VAL A 216 3.28 9.91 15.33
C VAL A 216 2.57 11.25 15.53
N SER A 217 1.78 11.35 16.60
CA SER A 217 1.22 12.63 17.06
C SER A 217 2.28 13.43 17.79
#